data_AF-A0A7W9YBM7-F1
#
_entry.id   AF-A0A7W9YBM7-F1
#
_cell.length_a   1.000
_cell.length_b   1.000
_cell.length_c   1.000
_cell.angle_alpha   90.00
_cell.angle_beta   90.00
_cell.angle_gamma   90.00
#
_symmetry.space_group_name_H-M   'P 1'
#
loop_
_entity.id
_entity.type
_entity.pdbx_description
1 polymer ?
#
loop_
_entity_poly.entity_id
_entity_poly.type
_entity_poly.pdbx_seq_one_letter_code
_entity_poly.pdbx_strand_id
1 'polypeptide(L)'
;MQKVFWDKPVVAGQRLIFGPMEAQRFLHANWPYAKNLDYAAADLCILKALDGRATPDEAREMFEVAVQSADPARHPDALKLAG
;
A
#
# COMPACT_ATOMS: atom_id res chain seq x y z
N MET A 1 5.24 17.23 13.34
CA MET A 1 5.00 16.16 12.36
C MET A 1 5.52 16.61 11.01
N GLN A 2 6.65 16.05 10.57
CA GLN A 2 7.19 16.34 9.24
C GLN A 2 6.29 15.65 8.22
N LYS A 3 5.73 16.40 7.27
CA LYS A 3 4.94 15.80 6.18
C LYS A 3 5.93 15.17 5.22
N VAL A 4 6.19 13.89 5.40
CA VAL A 4 7.00 13.09 4.48
C VAL A 4 6.10 12.75 3.29
N PHE A 5 6.49 13.22 2.10
CA PHE A 5 5.81 12.91 0.85
C PHE A 5 6.68 11.96 0.03
N TRP A 6 6.03 11.12 -0.75
CA TRP A 6 6.70 10.32 -1.78
C TRP A 6 6.94 11.17 -3.02
N ASP A 7 8.09 10.99 -3.65
CA ASP A 7 8.42 11.65 -4.93
C ASP A 7 7.45 11.22 -6.04
N LYS A 8 7.04 9.95 -5.99
CA LYS A 8 6.03 9.36 -6.87
C LYS A 8 4.84 8.83 -6.08
N PRO A 9 3.59 9.24 -6.39
CA PRO A 9 2.41 8.69 -5.74
C PRO A 9 2.18 7.23 -6.14
N VAL A 10 1.60 6.47 -5.22
CA VAL A 10 1.16 5.09 -5.47
C VAL A 10 -0.31 5.09 -5.85
N VAL A 11 -0.66 4.38 -6.91
CA VAL A 11 -2.04 4.19 -7.35
C VAL A 11 -2.65 3.03 -6.55
N ALA A 12 -3.62 3.31 -5.71
CA ALA A 12 -4.40 2.32 -4.96
C ALA A 12 -5.87 2.35 -5.42
N GLY A 13 -6.23 1.41 -6.30
CA GLY A 13 -7.52 1.44 -7.00
C GLY A 13 -7.67 2.72 -7.83
N GLN A 14 -8.64 3.57 -7.51
CA GLN A 14 -8.89 4.85 -8.17
C GLN A 14 -8.27 6.06 -7.43
N ARG A 15 -7.46 5.84 -6.39
CA ARG A 15 -6.86 6.91 -5.57
C ARG A 15 -5.36 6.97 -5.77
N LEU A 16 -4.84 8.19 -5.81
CA LEU A 16 -3.41 8.48 -5.73
C LEU A 16 -3.05 8.77 -4.28
N ILE A 17 -2.06 8.07 -3.77
CA ILE A 17 -1.56 8.21 -2.39
C ILE A 17 -0.18 8.84 -2.45
N PHE A 18 -0.01 10.00 -1.81
CA PHE A 18 1.20 10.83 -1.94
C PHE A 18 2.20 10.66 -0.79
N GLY A 19 1.95 9.79 0.18
CA GLY A 19 2.89 9.60 1.27
C GLY A 19 2.45 8.56 2.32
N PRO A 20 3.35 8.21 3.25
CA PRO A 20 3.15 7.14 4.22
C PRO A 20 1.99 7.40 5.17
N MET A 21 1.75 8.64 5.61
CA MET A 21 0.57 8.95 6.45
C MET A 21 -0.73 8.69 5.71
N GLU A 22 -0.80 9.06 4.43
CA GLU A 22 -1.99 8.88 3.62
C GLU A 22 -2.19 7.40 3.25
N ALA A 23 -1.09 6.67 3.02
CA ALA A 23 -1.08 5.23 2.82
C ALA A 23 -1.59 4.48 4.06
N GLN A 24 -1.14 4.86 5.27
CA GLN A 24 -1.64 4.29 6.52
C GLN A 24 -3.14 4.49 6.67
N ARG A 25 -3.63 5.72 6.42
CA ARG A 25 -5.07 6.01 6.48
C ARG A 25 -5.84 5.21 5.44
N PHE A 26 -5.27 5.00 4.25
CA PHE A 26 -5.87 4.17 3.22
C PHE A 26 -5.96 2.70 3.66
N LEU A 27 -4.88 2.11 4.17
CA LEU A 27 -4.85 0.73 4.67
C LEU A 27 -5.91 0.48 5.76
N HIS A 28 -6.07 1.41 6.69
CA HIS A 28 -6.94 1.20 7.85
C HIS A 28 -8.41 1.56 7.58
N ALA A 29 -8.68 2.58 6.75
CA ALA A 29 -10.04 3.10 6.57
C ALA A 29 -10.66 2.83 5.19
N ASN A 30 -9.85 2.56 4.15
CA ASN A 30 -10.33 2.50 2.77
C ASN A 30 -9.82 1.28 1.99
N TRP A 31 -9.17 0.31 2.64
CA TRP A 31 -8.63 -0.87 1.97
C TRP A 31 -9.76 -1.76 1.45
N PRO A 32 -9.95 -1.89 0.13
CA PRO A 32 -11.05 -2.64 -0.44
C PRO A 32 -10.69 -4.12 -0.73
N TYR A 33 -9.43 -4.51 -0.52
CA TYR A 33 -8.90 -5.81 -0.92
C TYR A 33 -8.75 -6.79 0.26
N ALA A 34 -8.39 -8.04 -0.04
CA ALA A 34 -8.06 -9.02 0.99
C ALA A 34 -6.82 -8.58 1.81
N LYS A 35 -6.85 -8.77 3.13
CA LYS A 35 -5.71 -8.51 4.01
C LYS A 35 -4.78 -9.72 4.01
N ASN A 36 -3.83 -9.73 3.09
CA ASN A 36 -2.83 -10.78 2.92
C ASN A 36 -1.52 -10.44 3.69
N LEU A 37 -0.50 -11.29 3.55
CA LEU A 37 0.81 -11.06 4.18
C LEU A 37 1.45 -9.74 3.70
N ASP A 38 1.24 -9.37 2.43
CA ASP A 38 1.74 -8.12 1.86
C ASP A 38 1.10 -6.90 2.53
N TYR A 39 -0.21 -6.95 2.84
CA TYR A 39 -0.89 -5.89 3.61
C TYR A 39 -0.22 -5.67 4.98
N ALA A 40 0.06 -6.74 5.71
CA ALA A 40 0.69 -6.63 7.03
C ALA A 40 2.13 -6.12 6.93
N ALA A 41 2.87 -6.54 5.90
CA ALA A 41 4.22 -6.05 5.64
C ALA A 41 4.23 -4.56 5.26
N ALA A 42 3.29 -4.11 4.44
CA ALA A 42 3.12 -2.71 4.07
C ALA A 42 2.77 -1.83 5.28
N ASP A 43 1.82 -2.25 6.12
CA ASP A 43 1.43 -1.49 7.32
C ASP A 43 2.61 -1.31 8.29
N LEU A 44 3.36 -2.40 8.54
CA LEU A 44 4.56 -2.35 9.37
C LEU A 44 5.65 -1.45 8.77
N CYS A 45 5.86 -1.49 7.45
CA CYS A 45 6.87 -0.67 6.79
C CYS A 45 6.51 0.82 6.82
N ILE A 46 5.23 1.15 6.59
CA ILE A 46 4.70 2.51 6.72
C ILE A 46 4.87 3.03 8.15
N LEU A 47 4.55 2.21 9.16
CA LEU A 47 4.77 2.58 10.56
C LEU A 47 6.25 2.87 10.85
N LYS A 48 7.17 2.02 10.36
CA LYS A 48 8.61 2.26 10.51
C LYS A 48 9.05 3.55 9.82
N ALA A 49 8.51 3.87 8.65
CA ALA A 49 8.83 5.11 7.95
C ALA A 49 8.29 6.35 8.68
N LEU A 50 7.11 6.26 9.28
CA LEU A 50 6.55 7.32 10.12
C LEU A 50 7.34 7.54 11.42
N ASP A 51 7.94 6.48 11.97
CA ASP A 51 8.83 6.53 13.14
C ASP A 51 10.28 6.93 12.78
N GLY A 52 10.61 7.04 11.48
CA GLY A 52 11.96 7.35 11.00
C GLY A 52 12.94 6.17 11.05
N ARG A 53 12.45 4.94 11.21
CA ARG A 53 13.23 3.68 11.21
C ARG A 53 13.32 3.00 9.86
N ALA A 54 12.58 3.49 8.87
CA ALA A 54 12.66 3.07 7.48
C ALA A 54 12.58 4.32 6.59
N THR A 55 13.03 4.19 5.34
CA THR A 55 12.90 5.29 4.39
C THR A 55 11.45 5.38 3.87
N PRO A 56 10.99 6.58 3.50
CA PRO A 56 9.69 6.72 2.86
C PRO A 56 9.61 5.94 1.54
N ASP A 57 10.71 5.81 0.79
CA ASP A 57 10.77 5.03 -0.43
C ASP A 57 10.54 3.53 -0.19
N GLU A 58 11.15 2.93 0.83
CA GLU A 58 10.88 1.54 1.19
C GLU A 58 9.40 1.32 1.55
N ALA A 59 8.79 2.26 2.30
CA ALA A 59 7.37 2.19 2.60
C ALA A 59 6.49 2.33 1.34
N ARG A 60 6.92 3.14 0.36
CA ARG A 60 6.24 3.31 -0.93
C ARG A 60 6.21 2.00 -1.70
N GLU A 61 7.37 1.37 -1.84
CA GLU A 61 7.53 0.12 -2.59
C GLU A 61 6.70 -1.00 -1.97
N MET A 62 6.77 -1.16 -0.64
CA MET A 62 5.99 -2.18 0.07
C MET A 62 4.48 -1.95 -0.06
N PHE A 63 4.03 -0.71 0.03
CA PHE A 63 2.62 -0.38 -0.16
C PHE A 63 2.15 -0.63 -1.60
N GLU A 64 2.96 -0.28 -2.59
CA GLU A 64 2.68 -0.54 -3.99
C GLU A 64 2.59 -2.05 -4.28
N VAL A 65 3.48 -2.86 -3.72
CA VAL A 65 3.41 -4.33 -3.82
C VAL A 65 2.13 -4.86 -3.18
N ALA A 66 1.78 -4.42 -1.97
CA ALA A 66 0.56 -4.87 -1.32
C ALA A 66 -0.70 -4.55 -2.13
N VAL A 67 -0.76 -3.35 -2.73
CA VAL A 67 -1.87 -2.97 -3.62
C VAL A 67 -1.87 -3.84 -4.87
N GLN A 68 -0.72 -4.07 -5.50
CA GLN A 68 -0.64 -4.88 -6.72
C GLN A 68 -1.01 -6.35 -6.46
N SER A 69 -0.51 -6.95 -5.40
CA SER A 69 -0.82 -8.33 -5.01
C SER A 69 -2.29 -8.52 -4.64
N ALA A 70 -2.95 -7.47 -4.13
CA ALA A 70 -4.32 -7.55 -3.65
C ALA A 70 -5.36 -7.07 -4.68
N ASP A 71 -4.94 -6.29 -5.69
CA ASP A 71 -5.82 -5.78 -6.74
C ASP A 71 -6.09 -6.84 -7.83
N PRO A 72 -7.32 -7.36 -7.92
CA PRO A 72 -7.66 -8.39 -8.91
C PRO A 72 -7.76 -7.82 -10.33
N ALA A 73 -7.89 -6.51 -10.53
CA ALA A 73 -7.95 -5.90 -11.86
C ALA A 73 -6.59 -5.89 -12.56
N ARG A 74 -5.48 -5.92 -11.79
CA ARG A 74 -4.12 -6.16 -12.29
C ARG A 74 -3.74 -7.64 -12.38
N HIS A 75 -4.46 -8.54 -11.71
CA HIS A 75 -4.31 -10.00 -11.81
C HIS A 75 -5.58 -10.67 -12.38
N PRO A 76 -5.83 -10.59 -13.71
CA PRO A 76 -7.01 -11.19 -14.35
C PRO A 76 -7.07 -12.73 -14.22
N ASP A 77 -5.96 -13.39 -13.88
CA ASP A 77 -5.89 -14.85 -13.71
C ASP A 77 -6.45 -15.35 -12.37
N ALA A 78 -6.60 -14.49 -11.35
CA ALA A 78 -7.15 -14.91 -10.05
C ALA A 78 -8.65 -15.25 -10.12
N LEU A 79 -9.36 -14.75 -11.14
CA LEU A 79 -10.79 -15.04 -11.34
C LEU A 79 -11.05 -16.35 -12.11
N LYS A 80 -10.01 -17.03 -12.62
CA LYS A 80 -10.19 -18.15 -13.57
C LYS A 80 -10.25 -19.55 -12.94
N LEU A 81 -10.18 -19.67 -11.61
CA LEU A 81 -10.18 -20.96 -10.89
C LEU A 81 -11.45 -21.25 -10.07
N ALA A 82 -12.52 -20.47 -10.23
CA ALA A 82 -13.80 -20.68 -9.56
C ALA A 82 -14.94 -21.08 -10.52
N GLY A 83 -14.63 -21.86 -11.57
CA GLY A 83 -15.59 -22.37 -12.55
C GLY A 83 -15.50 -23.87 -12.72
#